data_AF-I3R452-F1
#
_entry.id   AF-I3R452-F1
#
_cell.length_a   1.000
_cell.length_b   1.000
_cell.length_c   1.000
_cell.angle_alpha   90.00
_cell.angle_beta   90.00
_cell.angle_gamma   90.00
#
_symmetry.space_group_name_H-M   'P 1'
#
loop_
_entity.id
_entity.type
_entity.pdbx_description
1 polymer ?
#
loop_
_entity_poly.entity_id
_entity_poly.type
_entity_poly.pdbx_seq_one_letter_code
_entity_poly.pdbx_strand_id
1 'polypeptide(L)'
;MSSEAEPEIIDRMAAQTAPKNLTSYYSEMPEPVRNNLILRRKVWPRMNVYNENWMCFLAGETGDGKSYAALRLAEALDPNFGPDRVTYSVEEFLELAASDLPEGSILVLEEAGVAAGNRNWYTVANQVLDALTQTWRHRNHGAIMTAPDFDLVDSHVQRRFHHLGIMVGKDEQAGISKARWKYIQTNNETGKMYKKYHRMIGDDGVLRRHKWMKFRLPSPELVEKYEATKGEYTDDLIDDLLERVRAESKEAEAEQLSPVEVAKEILADERVDEYISEASGGEYFDRDILKMDYGVSEAESKQIKKYVVREADLDVM
;
A
#
# COMPACT_ATOMS: atom_id res chain seq x y z
N MET A 1 -5.02 -20.64 -40.43
CA MET A 1 -4.46 -20.73 -39.06
C MET A 1 -2.95 -20.69 -39.21
N SER A 2 -2.38 -19.48 -39.26
CA SER A 2 -0.92 -19.31 -39.31
C SER A 2 -0.40 -19.42 -37.88
N SER A 3 0.38 -20.46 -37.62
CA SER A 3 1.26 -20.52 -36.46
C SER A 3 2.35 -19.47 -36.67
N GLU A 4 2.15 -18.26 -36.14
CA GLU A 4 3.24 -17.32 -35.97
C GLU A 4 4.24 -17.97 -35.01
N ALA A 5 5.43 -18.27 -35.55
CA ALA A 5 6.51 -18.86 -34.81
C ALA A 5 6.87 -17.94 -33.62
N GLU A 6 6.87 -18.51 -32.41
CA GLU A 6 7.50 -17.86 -31.27
C GLU A 6 8.92 -17.45 -31.70
N PRO A 7 9.33 -16.17 -31.55
CA PRO A 7 10.69 -15.77 -31.89
C PRO A 7 11.66 -16.65 -31.09
N GLU A 8 12.51 -17.38 -31.82
CA GLU A 8 13.45 -18.35 -31.25
C GLU A 8 14.22 -17.69 -30.10
N ILE A 9 14.40 -18.42 -29.01
CA ILE A 9 15.12 -18.00 -27.80
C ILE A 9 16.47 -17.32 -28.12
N ILE A 10 17.07 -17.67 -29.25
CA ILE A 10 18.31 -17.11 -29.81
C ILE A 10 18.17 -15.60 -30.11
N ASP A 11 17.05 -15.15 -30.71
CA ASP A 11 16.80 -13.73 -30.99
C ASP A 11 16.61 -12.92 -29.69
N ARG A 12 15.99 -13.53 -28.67
CA ARG A 12 15.85 -12.91 -27.34
C ARG A 12 17.20 -12.79 -26.61
N MET A 13 18.09 -13.76 -26.77
CA MET A 13 19.45 -13.70 -26.22
C MET A 13 20.36 -12.72 -26.99
N ALA A 14 20.18 -12.59 -28.31
CA ALA A 14 20.89 -11.60 -29.13
C ALA A 14 20.44 -10.16 -28.81
N ALA A 15 19.14 -9.95 -28.55
CA ALA A 15 18.59 -8.68 -28.08
C ALA A 15 19.09 -8.27 -26.68
N GLN A 16 19.55 -9.22 -25.86
CA GLN A 16 20.22 -8.99 -24.57
C GLN A 16 21.73 -8.75 -24.68
N THR A 17 22.25 -8.44 -25.88
CA THR A 17 23.62 -7.92 -25.98
C THR A 17 23.64 -6.54 -25.35
N ALA A 18 24.01 -6.43 -24.07
CA ALA A 18 24.21 -5.16 -23.38
C ALA A 18 24.97 -4.22 -24.33
N PRO A 19 24.43 -3.06 -24.71
CA PRO A 19 25.05 -2.22 -25.70
C PRO A 19 26.50 -1.97 -25.36
N LYS A 20 27.34 -2.13 -26.37
CA LYS A 20 28.81 -2.02 -26.26
C LYS A 20 29.24 -0.69 -25.63
N ASN A 21 28.37 0.33 -25.62
CA ASN A 21 28.62 1.59 -24.93
C ASN A 21 27.32 2.33 -24.54
N LEU A 22 27.08 2.59 -23.25
CA LEU A 22 25.96 3.46 -22.78
C LEU A 22 26.04 4.89 -23.34
N THR A 23 27.21 5.34 -23.78
CA THR A 23 27.42 6.68 -24.33
C THR A 23 26.64 6.92 -25.62
N SER A 24 26.31 5.89 -26.41
CA SER A 24 25.51 6.07 -27.64
C SER A 24 24.07 6.53 -27.36
N TYR A 25 23.54 6.23 -26.18
CA TYR A 25 22.18 6.60 -25.77
C TYR A 25 22.14 7.94 -25.01
N TYR A 26 23.28 8.63 -24.87
CA TYR A 26 23.36 9.84 -24.05
C TYR A 26 22.42 10.95 -24.58
N SER A 27 22.23 11.05 -25.89
CA SER A 27 21.31 12.04 -26.51
C SER A 27 19.83 11.75 -26.27
N GLU A 28 19.48 10.48 -26.02
CA GLU A 28 18.10 10.04 -25.76
C GLU A 28 17.71 10.22 -24.30
N MET A 29 18.70 10.28 -23.40
CA MET A 29 18.47 10.44 -21.97
C MET A 29 17.90 11.84 -21.65
N PRO A 30 16.82 11.91 -20.86
CA PRO A 30 16.32 13.17 -20.32
C PRO A 30 17.42 13.95 -19.60
N GLU A 31 17.39 15.28 -19.66
CA GLU A 31 18.40 16.13 -18.99
C GLU A 31 18.56 15.79 -17.49
N PRO A 32 17.46 15.61 -16.71
CA PRO A 32 17.58 15.22 -15.30
C PRO A 32 18.32 13.88 -15.10
N VAL A 33 18.14 12.93 -16.03
CA VAL A 33 18.84 11.65 -16.02
C VAL A 33 20.32 11.85 -16.32
N ARG A 34 20.67 12.61 -17.37
CA ARG A 34 22.06 12.88 -17.76
C ARG A 34 22.88 13.49 -16.63
N ASN A 35 22.26 14.38 -15.86
CA ASN A 35 22.88 15.12 -14.76
C ASN A 35 22.97 14.30 -13.45
N ASN A 36 22.35 13.12 -13.39
CA ASN A 36 22.39 12.25 -12.22
C ASN A 36 23.05 10.90 -12.54
N LEU A 37 24.25 10.69 -11.98
CA LEU A 37 25.05 9.49 -12.23
C LEU A 37 24.31 8.18 -11.92
N ILE A 38 23.45 8.16 -10.90
CA ILE A 38 22.68 6.96 -10.54
C ILE A 38 21.59 6.72 -11.58
N LEU A 39 20.82 7.76 -11.94
CA LEU A 39 19.76 7.60 -12.93
C LEU A 39 20.35 7.17 -14.27
N ARG A 40 21.38 7.89 -14.73
CA ARG A 40 22.11 7.67 -15.99
C ARG A 40 22.67 6.27 -16.16
N ARG A 41 23.23 5.67 -15.09
CA ARG A 41 23.99 4.41 -15.19
C ARG A 41 23.32 3.21 -14.55
N LYS A 42 22.28 3.40 -13.73
CA LYS A 42 21.67 2.32 -12.93
C LYS A 42 20.16 2.22 -13.04
N VAL A 43 19.47 3.27 -13.48
CA VAL A 43 18.00 3.29 -13.53
C VAL A 43 17.53 3.33 -14.97
N TRP A 44 17.74 4.45 -15.67
CA TRP A 44 17.21 4.68 -17.01
C TRP A 44 17.64 3.60 -18.02
N PRO A 45 18.91 3.12 -18.04
CA PRO A 45 19.30 2.07 -18.97
C PRO A 45 18.61 0.72 -18.75
N ARG A 46 18.15 0.41 -17.53
CA ARG A 46 17.43 -0.85 -17.30
C ARG A 46 16.24 -0.94 -18.24
N MET A 47 15.43 0.10 -18.20
CA MET A 47 14.17 0.19 -18.93
C MET A 47 14.39 0.48 -20.42
N ASN A 48 15.22 1.47 -20.74
CA ASN A 48 15.29 1.99 -22.12
C ASN A 48 16.37 1.32 -22.99
N VAL A 49 17.20 0.46 -22.40
CA VAL A 49 18.39 -0.07 -23.09
C VAL A 49 18.55 -1.56 -22.90
N TYR A 50 18.33 -2.07 -21.69
CA TYR A 50 18.54 -3.48 -21.36
C TYR A 50 17.26 -4.33 -21.42
N ASN A 51 16.12 -3.72 -21.75
CA ASN A 51 14.83 -4.41 -21.78
C ASN A 51 14.54 -5.08 -20.41
N GLU A 52 14.75 -4.32 -19.33
CA GLU A 52 14.54 -4.72 -17.94
C GLU A 52 13.64 -3.72 -17.22
N ASN A 53 12.80 -4.20 -16.31
CA ASN A 53 12.03 -3.32 -15.44
C ASN A 53 12.90 -2.63 -14.37
N TRP A 54 12.34 -1.60 -13.76
CA TRP A 54 12.90 -0.96 -12.59
C TRP A 54 11.83 -0.75 -11.53
N MET A 55 12.19 -0.92 -10.26
CA MET A 55 11.25 -0.77 -9.15
C MET A 55 11.93 -0.05 -8.02
N CYS A 56 11.27 0.98 -7.50
CA CYS A 56 11.76 1.79 -6.41
C CYS A 56 10.74 1.88 -5.29
N PHE A 57 11.25 1.89 -4.07
CA PHE A 57 10.48 2.22 -2.90
C PHE A 57 10.92 3.54 -2.30
N LEU A 58 9.98 4.41 -1.93
CA LEU A 58 10.23 5.61 -1.12
C LEU A 58 9.54 5.46 0.24
N ALA A 59 10.37 5.34 1.28
CA ALA A 59 9.93 5.23 2.67
C ALA A 59 10.13 6.55 3.41
N GLY A 60 9.21 6.91 4.30
CA GLY A 60 9.28 8.13 5.11
C GLY A 60 7.96 8.47 5.79
N GLU A 61 8.02 9.24 6.88
CA GLU A 61 6.84 9.63 7.63
C GLU A 61 5.91 10.54 6.80
N THR A 62 4.68 10.72 7.28
CA THR A 62 3.74 11.66 6.66
C THR A 62 4.33 13.08 6.71
N GLY A 63 4.31 13.77 5.56
CA GLY A 63 4.87 15.11 5.43
C GLY A 63 6.36 15.20 5.04
N ASP A 64 7.09 14.08 4.92
CA ASP A 64 8.53 14.08 4.54
C ASP A 64 8.82 14.37 3.06
N GLY A 65 7.78 14.60 2.24
CA GLY A 65 7.90 14.90 0.82
C GLY A 65 8.11 13.67 -0.07
N LYS A 66 7.68 12.48 0.39
CA LYS A 66 7.76 11.22 -0.38
C LYS A 66 6.96 11.26 -1.69
N SER A 67 5.73 11.77 -1.67
CA SER A 67 4.88 11.85 -2.87
C SER A 67 5.51 12.76 -3.92
N TYR A 68 5.92 13.98 -3.55
CA TYR A 68 6.60 14.89 -4.47
C TYR A 68 7.96 14.35 -4.95
N ALA A 69 8.69 13.61 -4.11
CA ALA A 69 9.90 12.93 -4.55
C ALA A 69 9.61 11.83 -5.59
N ALA A 70 8.50 11.09 -5.43
CA ALA A 70 8.04 10.07 -6.38
C ALA A 70 7.70 10.72 -7.73
N LEU A 71 6.84 11.74 -7.72
CA LEU A 71 6.44 12.51 -8.91
C LEU A 71 7.65 13.10 -9.62
N ARG A 72 8.56 13.74 -8.86
CA ARG A 72 9.77 14.34 -9.44
C ARG A 72 10.67 13.31 -10.10
N LEU A 73 10.79 12.13 -9.49
CA LEU A 73 11.62 11.05 -10.01
C LEU A 73 10.98 10.40 -11.24
N ALA A 74 9.65 10.23 -11.25
CA ALA A 74 8.91 9.75 -12.40
C ALA A 74 9.07 10.70 -13.60
N GLU A 75 8.77 11.99 -13.41
CA GLU A 75 8.98 13.05 -14.41
C GLU A 75 10.43 13.16 -14.89
N ALA A 76 11.41 12.89 -14.01
CA ALA A 76 12.81 12.89 -14.41
C ALA A 76 13.15 11.74 -15.38
N LEU A 77 12.58 10.55 -15.13
CA LEU A 77 12.88 9.32 -15.86
C LEU A 77 12.09 9.22 -17.16
N ASP A 78 10.86 9.74 -17.15
CA ASP A 78 9.90 9.68 -18.24
C ASP A 78 9.31 11.08 -18.47
N PRO A 79 9.77 11.79 -19.52
CA PRO A 79 9.29 13.13 -19.84
C PRO A 79 7.79 13.22 -20.20
N ASN A 80 7.15 12.09 -20.49
CA ASN A 80 5.72 12.01 -20.78
C ASN A 80 4.90 11.60 -19.55
N PHE A 81 5.52 11.51 -18.38
CA PHE A 81 4.85 11.16 -17.14
C PHE A 81 3.79 12.22 -16.78
N GLY A 82 2.58 11.76 -16.49
CA GLY A 82 1.45 12.59 -16.08
C GLY A 82 0.78 12.05 -14.81
N PRO A 83 -0.17 12.82 -14.23
CA PRO A 83 -0.92 12.43 -13.04
C PRO A 83 -1.77 11.17 -13.26
N ASP A 84 -2.17 10.88 -14.51
CA ASP A 84 -2.86 9.66 -14.93
C ASP A 84 -2.05 8.38 -14.71
N ARG A 85 -0.74 8.51 -14.41
CA ARG A 85 0.14 7.39 -14.06
C ARG A 85 0.39 7.26 -12.56
N VAL A 86 -0.35 8.00 -11.75
CA VAL A 86 -0.39 7.89 -10.29
C VAL A 86 -1.65 7.14 -9.91
N THR A 87 -1.48 6.03 -9.19
CA THR A 87 -2.55 5.16 -8.75
C THR A 87 -2.54 5.07 -7.23
N TYR A 88 -3.71 4.92 -6.63
CA TYR A 88 -3.88 4.86 -5.18
C TYR A 88 -4.31 3.47 -4.70
N SER A 89 -4.72 2.60 -5.62
CA SER A 89 -5.05 1.21 -5.38
C SER A 89 -4.18 0.25 -6.20
N VAL A 90 -4.13 -1.02 -5.76
CA VAL A 90 -3.44 -2.08 -6.51
C VAL A 90 -4.12 -2.36 -7.82
N GLU A 91 -5.44 -2.36 -7.83
CA GLU A 91 -6.24 -2.67 -8.99
C GLU A 91 -5.96 -1.67 -10.12
N GLU A 92 -6.07 -0.37 -9.85
CA GLU A 92 -5.68 0.70 -10.79
C GLU A 92 -4.25 0.52 -11.29
N PHE A 93 -3.32 0.20 -10.38
CA PHE A 93 -1.93 -0.01 -10.74
C PHE A 93 -1.76 -1.20 -11.69
N LEU A 94 -2.49 -2.30 -11.48
CA LEU A 94 -2.47 -3.48 -12.33
C LEU A 94 -3.15 -3.26 -13.68
N GLU A 95 -4.22 -2.48 -13.72
CA GLU A 95 -4.88 -2.08 -14.97
C GLU A 95 -3.96 -1.20 -15.81
N LEU A 96 -3.35 -0.19 -15.19
CA LEU A 96 -2.40 0.69 -15.87
C LEU A 96 -1.14 -0.08 -16.30
N ALA A 97 -0.65 -0.98 -15.46
CA ALA A 97 0.42 -1.93 -15.77
C ALA A 97 0.10 -2.81 -17.00
N ALA A 98 -1.16 -3.21 -17.14
CA ALA A 98 -1.65 -4.05 -18.24
C ALA A 98 -1.97 -3.24 -19.51
N SER A 99 -2.04 -1.91 -19.43
CA SER A 99 -2.28 -1.04 -20.57
C SER A 99 -1.07 -0.92 -21.51
N ASP A 100 -1.31 -0.38 -22.71
CA ASP A 100 -0.30 -0.21 -23.76
C ASP A 100 0.49 1.10 -23.56
N LEU A 101 1.36 1.10 -22.54
CA LEU A 101 2.25 2.22 -22.27
C LEU A 101 3.59 2.06 -23.02
N PRO A 102 4.19 3.16 -23.53
CA PRO A 102 5.51 3.12 -24.15
C PRO A 102 6.56 2.46 -23.25
N GLU A 103 7.57 1.82 -23.85
CA GLU A 103 8.72 1.32 -23.12
C GLU A 103 9.39 2.44 -22.32
N GLY A 104 9.86 2.14 -21.10
CA GLY A 104 10.44 3.15 -20.22
C GLY A 104 9.45 3.99 -19.43
N SER A 105 8.14 3.80 -19.64
CA SER A 105 7.11 4.50 -18.86
C SER A 105 7.22 4.22 -17.37
N ILE A 106 6.96 5.25 -16.56
CA ILE A 106 6.93 5.13 -15.09
C ILE A 106 5.50 5.17 -14.59
N LEU A 107 5.19 4.27 -13.66
CA LEU A 107 3.96 4.28 -12.87
C LEU A 107 4.30 4.54 -11.40
N VAL A 108 3.40 5.22 -10.70
CA VAL A 108 3.54 5.53 -9.28
C VAL A 108 2.36 4.94 -8.52
N LEU A 109 2.64 4.07 -7.56
CA LEU A 109 1.66 3.60 -6.59
C LEU A 109 1.85 4.38 -5.29
N GLU A 110 1.01 5.38 -5.08
CA GLU A 110 1.10 6.30 -3.94
C GLU A 110 0.37 5.76 -2.71
N GLU A 111 0.89 6.04 -1.51
CA GLU A 111 0.28 5.68 -0.21
C GLU A 111 -0.31 4.28 -0.14
N ALA A 112 0.48 3.42 -0.71
CA ALA A 112 0.20 2.04 -0.93
C ALA A 112 0.08 1.44 0.49
N GLY A 113 -1.16 1.12 0.90
CA GLY A 113 -1.49 0.62 2.24
C GLY A 113 -2.09 1.62 3.25
N VAL A 114 -2.35 2.89 2.91
CA VAL A 114 -3.01 3.83 3.84
C VAL A 114 -4.54 3.60 3.91
N ALA A 115 -5.17 3.20 2.80
CA ALA A 115 -6.59 2.82 2.76
C ALA A 115 -6.89 1.47 3.45
N ALA A 116 -5.86 0.64 3.61
CA ALA A 116 -6.01 -0.75 4.01
C ALA A 116 -4.96 -1.02 5.08
N GLY A 117 -5.31 -0.79 6.35
CA GLY A 117 -4.38 -0.78 7.49
C GLY A 117 -3.37 -1.94 7.50
N ASN A 118 -2.25 -1.74 8.20
CA ASN A 118 -0.98 -2.52 8.23
C ASN A 118 -0.96 -4.01 7.79
N ARG A 119 -2.03 -4.80 7.95
CA ARG A 119 -2.12 -6.18 7.44
C ARG A 119 -2.40 -6.26 5.94
N ASN A 120 -3.15 -5.33 5.36
CA ASN A 120 -3.54 -5.39 3.95
C ASN A 120 -2.43 -4.94 3.01
N TRP A 121 -1.50 -4.10 3.48
CA TRP A 121 -0.34 -3.69 2.70
C TRP A 121 0.57 -4.86 2.28
N TYR A 122 0.78 -5.84 3.16
CA TYR A 122 1.51 -7.07 2.83
C TYR A 122 0.87 -7.80 1.64
N THR A 123 -0.45 -7.96 1.68
CA THR A 123 -1.22 -8.62 0.62
C THR A 123 -1.15 -7.84 -0.69
N VAL A 124 -1.34 -6.52 -0.60
CA VAL A 124 -1.25 -5.59 -1.72
C VAL A 124 0.12 -5.63 -2.41
N ALA A 125 1.21 -5.50 -1.66
CA ALA A 125 2.55 -5.48 -2.24
C ALA A 125 2.93 -6.85 -2.84
N ASN A 126 2.49 -7.96 -2.24
CA ASN A 126 2.62 -9.30 -2.81
C ASN A 126 1.87 -9.40 -4.15
N GLN A 127 0.59 -9.00 -4.19
CA GLN A 127 -0.25 -9.02 -5.40
C GLN A 127 0.33 -8.17 -6.53
N VAL A 128 0.75 -6.94 -6.21
CA VAL A 128 1.42 -6.04 -7.15
C VAL A 128 2.65 -6.73 -7.73
N LEU A 129 3.55 -7.24 -6.90
CA LEU A 129 4.79 -7.81 -7.40
C LEU A 129 4.61 -9.12 -8.16
N ASP A 130 3.68 -9.98 -7.75
CA ASP A 130 3.38 -11.20 -8.49
C ASP A 130 2.87 -10.88 -9.89
N ALA A 131 1.92 -9.96 -10.01
CA ALA A 131 1.41 -9.52 -11.30
C ALA A 131 2.47 -8.78 -12.12
N LEU A 132 3.28 -7.90 -11.50
CA LEU A 132 4.38 -7.19 -12.15
C LEU A 132 5.46 -8.14 -12.69
N THR A 133 5.82 -9.19 -11.94
CA THR A 133 6.86 -10.14 -12.39
C THR A 133 6.44 -10.93 -13.63
N GLN A 134 5.13 -11.15 -13.82
CA GLN A 134 4.56 -11.82 -14.98
C GLN A 134 4.38 -10.88 -16.18
N THR A 135 3.96 -9.63 -15.94
CA THR A 135 3.54 -8.71 -17.01
C THR A 135 4.60 -7.68 -17.43
N TRP A 136 5.57 -7.31 -16.60
CA TRP A 136 6.43 -6.14 -16.90
C TRP A 136 7.82 -6.44 -17.42
N ARG A 137 8.33 -7.66 -17.20
CA ARG A 137 9.64 -8.02 -17.72
C ARG A 137 9.70 -7.96 -19.26
N HIS A 138 8.56 -8.00 -19.93
CA HIS A 138 8.47 -7.89 -21.38
C HIS A 138 8.09 -6.48 -21.88
N ARG A 139 7.76 -5.53 -20.98
CA ARG A 139 7.24 -4.18 -21.32
C ARG A 139 8.14 -3.02 -20.88
N ASN A 140 9.17 -3.28 -20.08
CA ASN A 140 10.18 -2.29 -19.67
C ASN A 140 9.67 -1.09 -18.88
N HIS A 141 8.58 -1.27 -18.13
CA HIS A 141 8.05 -0.21 -17.28
C HIS A 141 8.81 -0.11 -15.96
N GLY A 142 8.81 1.10 -15.39
CA GLY A 142 9.31 1.38 -14.06
C GLY A 142 8.17 1.61 -13.06
N ALA A 143 8.34 1.16 -11.82
CA ALA A 143 7.42 1.43 -10.73
C ALA A 143 8.09 2.23 -9.60
N ILE A 144 7.36 3.19 -9.04
CA ILE A 144 7.72 3.84 -7.77
C ILE A 144 6.59 3.61 -6.79
N MET A 145 6.89 3.01 -5.64
CA MET A 145 5.94 2.77 -4.57
C MET A 145 6.30 3.64 -3.38
N THR A 146 5.30 4.22 -2.72
CA THR A 146 5.51 5.01 -1.50
C THR A 146 4.73 4.42 -0.33
N ALA A 147 5.37 4.28 0.82
CA ALA A 147 4.70 3.92 2.08
C ALA A 147 5.49 4.47 3.29
N PRO A 148 4.94 4.43 4.52
CA PRO A 148 5.65 4.90 5.71
C PRO A 148 6.97 4.19 5.97
N ASP A 149 6.96 2.86 5.87
CA ASP A 149 8.14 2.02 6.11
C ASP A 149 8.26 0.92 5.05
N PHE A 150 9.49 0.63 4.64
CA PHE A 150 9.81 -0.46 3.73
C PHE A 150 9.60 -1.83 4.39
N ASP A 151 9.73 -1.92 5.71
CA ASP A 151 9.58 -3.19 6.44
C ASP A 151 8.11 -3.65 6.56
N LEU A 152 7.16 -2.79 6.16
CA LEU A 152 5.77 -3.20 5.90
C LEU A 152 5.65 -4.11 4.67
N VAL A 153 6.65 -4.14 3.79
CA VAL A 153 6.71 -5.03 2.63
C VAL A 153 7.35 -6.35 3.02
N ASP A 154 6.78 -7.49 2.59
CA ASP A 154 7.38 -8.80 2.85
C ASP A 154 8.81 -8.92 2.29
N SER A 155 9.67 -9.65 2.98
CA SER A 155 11.09 -9.75 2.64
C SER A 155 11.35 -10.40 1.26
N HIS A 156 10.45 -11.24 0.75
CA HIS A 156 10.52 -11.78 -0.61
C HIS A 156 10.22 -10.70 -1.65
N VAL A 157 9.22 -9.87 -1.37
CA VAL A 157 8.76 -8.76 -2.21
C VAL A 157 9.79 -7.65 -2.25
N GLN A 158 10.34 -7.28 -1.09
CA GLN A 158 11.44 -6.32 -0.97
C GLN A 158 12.63 -6.67 -1.89
N ARG A 159 12.91 -7.96 -2.17
CA ARG A 159 14.04 -8.38 -3.01
C ARG A 159 13.86 -8.07 -4.49
N ARG A 160 12.63 -7.79 -4.93
CA ARG A 160 12.33 -7.44 -6.32
C ARG A 160 12.56 -5.96 -6.59
N PHE A 161 12.55 -5.13 -5.56
CA PHE A 161 12.92 -3.72 -5.70
C PHE A 161 14.40 -3.59 -6.03
N HIS A 162 14.71 -2.57 -6.81
CA HIS A 162 16.07 -2.24 -7.24
C HIS A 162 16.66 -1.13 -6.37
N HIS A 163 15.82 -0.17 -5.97
CA HIS A 163 16.23 0.95 -5.14
C HIS A 163 15.27 1.22 -4.00
N LEU A 164 15.83 1.73 -2.90
CA LEU A 164 15.12 2.20 -1.72
C LEU A 164 15.60 3.60 -1.37
N GLY A 165 14.72 4.59 -1.48
CA GLY A 165 14.90 5.92 -0.94
C GLY A 165 14.27 6.01 0.44
N ILE A 166 15.07 6.30 1.47
CA ILE A 166 14.55 6.59 2.81
C ILE A 166 14.61 8.10 3.00
N MET A 167 13.46 8.77 3.04
CA MET A 167 13.37 10.21 3.27
C MET A 167 13.99 10.55 4.63
N VAL A 168 14.72 11.67 4.69
CA VAL A 168 15.42 12.10 5.92
C VAL A 168 15.17 13.56 6.28
N GLY A 169 14.39 14.26 5.47
CA GLY A 169 14.07 15.67 5.69
C GLY A 169 13.86 16.45 4.40
N LYS A 170 13.21 17.59 4.58
CA LYS A 170 12.91 18.58 3.55
C LYS A 170 13.40 19.95 3.97
N ASP A 171 13.80 20.74 2.97
CA ASP A 171 14.07 22.16 3.05
C ASP A 171 12.96 22.84 2.25
N GLU A 172 11.95 23.34 2.95
CA GLU A 172 10.77 23.94 2.35
C GLU A 172 11.10 25.26 1.64
N GLN A 173 12.02 26.05 2.19
CA GLN A 173 12.46 27.31 1.59
C GLN A 173 13.18 27.07 0.26
N ALA A 174 14.00 26.03 0.19
CA ALA A 174 14.70 25.66 -1.03
C ALA A 174 13.85 24.79 -1.98
N GLY A 175 12.68 24.30 -1.54
CA GLY A 175 11.86 23.35 -2.30
C GLY A 175 12.58 22.02 -2.57
N ILE A 176 13.38 21.54 -1.61
CA ILE A 176 14.22 20.33 -1.77
C ILE A 176 13.90 19.31 -0.69
N SER A 177 13.59 18.08 -1.09
CA SER A 177 13.58 16.92 -0.19
C SER A 177 14.82 16.04 -0.39
N LYS A 178 15.18 15.26 0.63
CA LYS A 178 16.40 14.44 0.62
C LYS A 178 16.12 13.03 1.10
N ALA A 179 16.66 12.05 0.39
CA ALA A 179 16.60 10.65 0.77
C ALA A 179 18.00 10.02 0.90
N ARG A 180 18.15 9.06 1.82
CA ARG A 180 19.23 8.06 1.75
C ARG A 180 18.89 7.12 0.61
N TRP A 181 19.72 7.11 -0.42
CA TRP A 181 19.46 6.34 -1.63
C TRP A 181 20.24 5.03 -1.63
N LYS A 182 19.52 3.92 -1.46
CA LYS A 182 20.10 2.59 -1.38
C LYS A 182 19.75 1.78 -2.63
N TYR A 183 20.68 0.92 -3.01
CA TYR A 183 20.51 -0.15 -3.98
C TYR A 183 20.25 -1.45 -3.23
N ILE A 184 19.25 -2.19 -3.68
CA ILE A 184 18.91 -3.49 -3.11
C ILE A 184 19.66 -4.55 -3.93
N GLN A 185 20.49 -5.33 -3.24
CA GLN A 185 21.20 -6.46 -3.82
C GLN A 185 20.80 -7.72 -3.06
N THR A 186 20.25 -8.69 -3.78
CA THR A 186 19.93 -10.01 -3.22
C THR A 186 21.04 -10.99 -3.58
N ASN A 187 21.53 -11.73 -2.60
CA ASN A 187 22.38 -12.89 -2.84
C ASN A 187 21.46 -14.07 -3.18
N ASN A 188 21.53 -14.58 -4.41
CA ASN A 188 20.62 -15.61 -4.91
C ASN A 188 20.84 -17.00 -4.27
N GLU A 189 22.02 -17.28 -3.71
CA GLU A 189 22.33 -18.56 -3.06
C GLU A 189 21.80 -18.61 -1.62
N THR A 190 21.95 -17.51 -0.87
CA THR A 190 21.59 -17.43 0.55
C THR A 190 20.25 -16.76 0.81
N GLY A 191 19.68 -16.12 -0.22
CA GLY A 191 18.50 -15.25 -0.10
C GLY A 191 18.75 -13.95 0.67
N LYS A 192 19.96 -13.70 1.17
CA LYS A 192 20.25 -12.50 1.97
C LYS A 192 20.17 -11.24 1.12
N MET A 193 19.37 -10.28 1.59
CA MET A 193 19.19 -8.98 0.95
C MET A 193 20.10 -7.94 1.61
N TYR A 194 20.75 -7.13 0.79
CA TYR A 194 21.66 -6.07 1.22
C TYR A 194 21.20 -4.73 0.67
N LYS A 195 20.93 -3.78 1.56
CA LYS A 195 20.58 -2.38 1.23
C LYS A 195 21.88 -1.54 1.20
N LYS A 196 22.54 -1.42 0.04
CA LYS A 196 23.89 -0.80 -0.13
C LYS A 196 23.82 0.60 -0.72
N TYR A 197 24.83 1.44 -0.47
CA TYR A 197 24.98 2.70 -1.22
C TYR A 197 25.73 2.46 -2.53
N HIS A 198 25.37 3.22 -3.57
CA HIS A 198 26.12 3.21 -4.83
C HIS A 198 27.54 3.69 -4.62
N ARG A 199 28.51 2.95 -5.17
CA ARG A 199 29.91 3.35 -5.28
C ARG A 199 30.23 3.43 -6.77
N MET A 200 30.46 4.64 -7.27
CA MET A 200 30.61 4.87 -8.72
C MET A 200 31.70 5.89 -8.98
N ILE A 201 32.38 5.71 -10.11
CA ILE A 201 33.37 6.65 -10.62
C ILE A 201 32.61 7.79 -11.32
N GLY A 202 32.82 9.02 -10.84
CA GLY A 202 32.24 10.22 -11.44
C GLY A 202 32.82 10.52 -12.82
N ASP A 203 32.28 11.53 -13.49
CA ASP A 203 32.80 11.97 -14.80
C ASP A 203 34.20 12.59 -14.68
N ASP A 204 34.60 13.00 -13.48
CA ASP A 204 35.94 13.44 -13.11
C ASP A 204 36.92 12.28 -12.78
N GLY A 205 36.51 11.03 -12.98
CA GLY A 205 37.35 9.85 -12.72
C GLY A 205 37.49 9.46 -11.25
N VAL A 206 36.81 10.15 -10.32
CA VAL A 206 36.94 9.89 -8.88
C VAL A 206 35.83 8.97 -8.38
N LEU A 207 36.22 7.89 -7.68
CA LEU A 207 35.29 6.96 -7.02
C LEU A 207 34.62 7.61 -5.81
N ARG A 208 33.30 7.71 -5.82
CA ARG A 208 32.51 8.26 -4.71
C ARG A 208 31.42 7.31 -4.24
N ARG A 209 31.11 7.40 -2.95
CA ARG A 209 29.92 6.77 -2.37
C ARG A 209 28.75 7.74 -2.40
N HIS A 210 27.76 7.48 -3.23
CA HIS A 210 26.56 8.29 -3.37
C HIS A 210 25.52 7.86 -2.34
N LYS A 211 25.52 8.55 -1.19
CA LYS A 211 24.61 8.25 -0.07
C LYS A 211 23.22 8.86 -0.22
N TRP A 212 23.13 10.00 -0.90
CA TRP A 212 21.98 10.87 -0.86
C TRP A 212 21.44 11.11 -2.27
N MET A 213 20.13 11.14 -2.39
CA MET A 213 19.43 11.71 -3.54
C MET A 213 18.66 12.94 -3.05
N LYS A 214 18.70 14.01 -3.84
CA LYS A 214 17.96 15.24 -3.58
C LYS A 214 16.88 15.36 -4.65
N PHE A 215 15.67 15.68 -4.25
CA PHE A 215 14.55 15.91 -5.15
C PHE A 215 14.15 17.37 -5.02
N ARG A 216 14.00 18.04 -6.16
CA ARG A 216 13.31 19.33 -6.22
C ARG A 216 11.81 19.07 -6.31
N LEU A 217 11.00 20.11 -6.18
CA LEU A 217 9.59 20.04 -6.52
C LEU A 217 9.41 19.54 -7.98
N PRO A 218 8.38 18.73 -8.25
CA PRO A 218 7.95 18.41 -9.62
C PRO A 218 7.52 19.67 -10.38
N SER A 219 7.24 19.56 -11.68
CA SER A 219 6.65 20.69 -12.40
C SER A 219 5.35 21.17 -11.75
N PRO A 220 5.09 22.50 -11.71
CA PRO A 220 3.88 23.04 -11.11
C PRO A 220 2.58 22.45 -11.70
N GLU A 221 2.56 22.21 -13.01
CA GLU A 221 1.41 21.59 -13.69
C GLU A 221 1.15 20.16 -13.18
N LEU A 222 2.21 19.36 -13.00
CA LEU A 222 2.07 18.02 -12.46
C LEU A 222 1.57 18.05 -11.01
N VAL A 223 2.08 18.98 -10.19
CA VAL A 223 1.65 19.15 -8.79
C VAL A 223 0.17 19.53 -8.73
N GLU A 224 -0.26 20.52 -9.51
CA GLU A 224 -1.65 20.99 -9.50
C GLU A 224 -2.63 19.87 -9.85
N LYS A 225 -2.38 19.13 -10.94
CA LYS A 225 -3.26 18.03 -11.34
C LYS A 225 -3.24 16.88 -10.34
N TYR A 226 -2.08 16.56 -9.79
CA TYR A 226 -1.94 15.51 -8.79
C TYR A 226 -2.70 15.82 -7.49
N GLU A 227 -2.65 17.07 -7.00
CA GLU A 227 -3.40 17.43 -5.79
C GLU A 227 -4.91 17.40 -6.02
N ALA A 228 -5.36 17.73 -7.24
CA ALA A 228 -6.77 17.60 -7.61
C ALA A 228 -7.22 16.12 -7.58
N THR A 229 -6.50 15.22 -8.24
CA THR A 229 -6.84 13.78 -8.26
C THR A 229 -6.73 13.14 -6.89
N LYS A 230 -5.74 13.55 -6.09
CA LYS A 230 -5.58 13.07 -4.72
C LYS A 230 -6.72 13.49 -3.81
N GLY A 231 -7.22 14.71 -3.98
CA GLY A 231 -8.38 15.22 -3.24
C GLY A 231 -9.60 14.34 -3.47
N GLU A 232 -9.94 14.12 -4.74
CA GLU A 232 -11.07 13.25 -5.14
C GLU A 232 -10.97 11.85 -4.52
N TYR A 233 -9.82 11.19 -4.65
CA TYR A 233 -9.62 9.86 -4.07
C TYR A 233 -9.71 9.83 -2.53
N THR A 234 -9.18 10.88 -1.87
CA THR A 234 -9.19 10.94 -0.40
C THR A 234 -10.61 11.13 0.12
N ASP A 235 -11.40 11.96 -0.55
CA ASP A 235 -12.81 12.20 -0.20
C ASP A 235 -13.63 10.91 -0.37
N ASP A 236 -13.48 10.21 -1.49
CA ASP A 236 -14.13 8.92 -1.75
C ASP A 236 -13.77 7.85 -0.70
N LEU A 237 -12.48 7.76 -0.34
CA LEU A 237 -12.01 6.81 0.68
C LEU A 237 -12.61 7.09 2.06
N ILE A 238 -12.74 8.37 2.44
CA ILE A 238 -13.35 8.77 3.71
C ILE A 238 -14.83 8.40 3.73
N ASP A 239 -15.54 8.65 2.63
CA ASP A 239 -16.96 8.32 2.50
C ASP A 239 -17.18 6.80 2.62
N ASP A 240 -16.39 5.99 1.90
CA ASP A 240 -16.40 4.52 2.00
C ASP A 240 -16.15 4.01 3.43
N LEU A 241 -15.16 4.59 4.13
CA LEU A 241 -14.86 4.23 5.51
C LEU A 241 -15.99 4.60 6.45
N LEU A 242 -16.61 5.78 6.27
CA LEU A 242 -17.75 6.21 7.06
C LEU A 242 -18.97 5.31 6.83
N GLU A 243 -19.22 4.88 5.60
CA GLU A 243 -20.28 3.93 5.28
C GLU A 243 -20.07 2.58 5.96
N ARG A 244 -18.85 2.04 5.93
CA ARG A 244 -18.51 0.78 6.62
C ARG A 244 -18.69 0.88 8.13
N VAL A 245 -18.18 1.94 8.75
CA VAL A 245 -18.35 2.16 10.20
C VAL A 245 -19.84 2.27 10.57
N ARG A 246 -20.64 2.96 9.74
CA ARG A 246 -22.09 3.06 9.94
C ARG A 246 -22.80 1.73 9.76
N ALA A 247 -22.39 0.90 8.79
CA ALA A 247 -22.95 -0.43 8.57
C ALA A 247 -22.65 -1.35 9.75
N GLU A 248 -21.39 -1.41 10.21
CA GLU A 248 -20.98 -2.18 11.40
C GLU A 248 -21.72 -1.71 12.65
N SER A 249 -21.91 -0.40 12.82
CA SER A 249 -22.67 0.14 13.95
C SER A 249 -24.15 -0.27 13.91
N LYS A 250 -24.77 -0.28 12.71
CA LYS A 250 -26.16 -0.73 12.53
C LYS A 250 -26.31 -2.24 12.72
N GLU A 251 -25.35 -3.03 12.27
CA GLU A 251 -25.33 -4.48 12.51
C GLU A 251 -25.19 -4.77 14.01
N ALA A 252 -24.29 -4.07 14.70
CA ALA A 252 -24.15 -4.19 16.15
C ALA A 252 -25.41 -3.76 16.93
N GLU A 253 -26.11 -2.71 16.48
CA GLU A 253 -27.41 -2.31 17.05
C GLU A 253 -28.53 -3.32 16.73
N ALA A 254 -28.51 -3.95 15.56
CA ALA A 254 -29.52 -4.94 15.16
C ALA A 254 -29.32 -6.31 15.83
N GLU A 255 -28.09 -6.68 16.17
CA GLU A 255 -27.76 -7.92 16.90
C GLU A 255 -28.05 -7.81 18.41
N GLN A 256 -28.11 -6.60 18.96
CA GLN A 256 -28.55 -6.41 20.34
C GLN A 256 -30.08 -6.49 20.41
N LEU A 257 -30.59 -7.65 20.84
CA LEU A 257 -31.99 -7.80 21.22
C LEU A 257 -32.35 -6.71 22.25
N SER A 258 -33.44 -5.99 22.00
CA SER A 258 -33.92 -5.03 22.98
C SER A 258 -34.26 -5.74 24.30
N PRO A 259 -34.24 -5.04 25.45
CA PRO A 259 -34.61 -5.63 26.74
C PRO A 259 -35.97 -6.35 26.75
N VAL A 260 -36.90 -5.94 25.89
CA VAL A 260 -38.20 -6.58 25.74
C VAL A 260 -38.11 -7.85 24.91
N GLU A 261 -37.26 -7.90 23.89
CA GLU A 261 -37.04 -9.09 23.06
C GLU A 261 -36.30 -10.18 23.83
N VAL A 262 -35.25 -9.82 24.58
CA VAL A 262 -34.58 -10.74 25.51
C VAL A 262 -35.58 -11.33 26.50
N ALA A 263 -36.44 -10.50 27.09
CA ALA A 263 -37.46 -10.98 28.02
C ALA A 263 -38.48 -11.92 27.37
N LYS A 264 -38.90 -11.64 26.12
CA LYS A 264 -39.81 -12.49 25.36
C LYS A 264 -39.17 -13.82 24.97
N GLU A 265 -37.90 -13.82 24.60
CA GLU A 265 -37.13 -15.03 24.28
C GLU A 265 -37.06 -15.96 25.50
N ILE A 266 -36.65 -15.43 26.66
CA ILE A 266 -36.60 -16.19 27.91
C ILE A 266 -37.96 -16.84 28.25
N LEU A 267 -39.05 -16.10 28.04
CA LEU A 267 -40.41 -16.59 28.27
C LEU A 267 -40.85 -17.62 27.22
N ALA A 268 -40.52 -17.41 25.94
CA ALA A 268 -40.91 -18.29 24.84
C ALA A 268 -40.17 -19.63 24.87
N ASP A 269 -38.91 -19.62 25.29
CA ASP A 269 -38.06 -20.81 25.40
C ASP A 269 -38.19 -21.51 26.76
N GLU A 270 -39.07 -21.03 27.64
CA GLU A 270 -39.30 -21.58 28.99
C GLU A 270 -38.01 -21.62 29.85
N ARG A 271 -37.09 -20.66 29.65
CA ARG A 271 -35.76 -20.60 30.31
C ARG A 271 -35.74 -19.77 31.58
N VAL A 272 -36.90 -19.38 32.10
CA VAL A 272 -37.03 -18.51 33.27
C VAL A 272 -36.28 -19.05 34.49
N ASP A 273 -36.34 -20.36 34.71
CA ASP A 273 -35.71 -21.04 35.85
C ASP A 273 -34.17 -20.97 35.82
N GLU A 274 -33.56 -20.81 34.64
CA GLU A 274 -32.09 -20.66 34.50
C GLU A 274 -31.58 -19.36 35.15
N TYR A 275 -32.49 -18.40 35.35
CA TYR A 275 -32.20 -17.10 35.93
C TYR A 275 -32.73 -16.96 37.36
N ILE A 276 -33.20 -18.05 37.98
CA ILE A 276 -33.62 -18.07 39.39
C ILE A 276 -32.53 -18.73 40.24
N SER A 277 -32.07 -18.02 41.26
CA SER A 277 -31.07 -18.49 42.22
C SER A 277 -31.66 -18.50 43.63
N GLU A 278 -31.22 -19.43 44.47
CA GLU A 278 -31.61 -19.48 45.88
C GLU A 278 -30.59 -18.75 46.78
N ALA A 279 -31.10 -17.97 47.73
CA ALA A 279 -30.31 -17.43 48.84
C ALA A 279 -31.01 -17.70 50.18
N SER A 280 -30.34 -17.40 51.28
CA SER A 280 -30.88 -17.55 52.65
C SER A 280 -32.18 -16.78 52.93
N GLY A 281 -32.58 -15.87 52.03
CA GLY A 281 -33.83 -15.11 52.07
C GLY A 281 -34.94 -15.60 51.12
N GLY A 282 -34.72 -16.67 50.36
CA GLY A 282 -35.64 -17.18 49.34
C GLY A 282 -35.05 -17.13 47.92
N GLU A 283 -35.88 -17.48 46.94
CA GLU A 283 -35.55 -17.39 45.51
C GLU A 283 -35.50 -15.94 45.05
N TYR A 284 -34.52 -15.62 44.19
CA TYR A 284 -34.37 -14.30 43.58
C TYR A 284 -33.98 -14.42 42.11
N PHE A 285 -34.36 -13.42 41.33
CA PHE A 285 -33.97 -13.35 39.92
C PHE A 285 -32.51 -12.88 39.78
N ASP A 286 -31.64 -13.77 39.34
CA ASP A 286 -30.21 -13.57 39.17
C ASP A 286 -29.90 -12.81 37.87
N ARG A 287 -29.80 -11.49 38.02
CA ARG A 287 -29.45 -10.61 36.91
C ARG A 287 -27.99 -10.69 36.53
N ASP A 288 -27.11 -11.23 37.37
CA ASP A 288 -25.69 -11.34 37.03
C ASP A 288 -25.50 -12.43 35.98
N ILE A 289 -26.20 -13.57 36.12
CA ILE A 289 -26.30 -14.61 35.09
C ILE A 289 -26.91 -14.03 33.80
N LEU A 290 -28.01 -13.28 33.90
CA LEU A 290 -28.65 -12.63 32.74
C LEU A 290 -27.69 -11.68 31.99
N LYS A 291 -26.90 -10.89 32.72
CA LYS A 291 -25.91 -9.97 32.14
C LYS A 291 -24.77 -10.74 31.45
N MET A 292 -24.38 -11.90 31.99
CA MET A 292 -23.36 -12.75 31.38
C MET A 292 -23.86 -13.42 30.10
N ASP A 293 -25.11 -13.89 30.10
CA ASP A 293 -25.68 -14.62 28.97
C ASP A 293 -26.01 -13.70 27.78
N TYR A 294 -26.58 -12.52 28.03
CA TYR A 294 -27.06 -11.62 26.97
C TYR A 294 -26.19 -10.36 26.79
N GLY A 295 -25.11 -10.20 27.55
CA GLY A 295 -24.22 -9.04 27.43
C GLY A 295 -24.89 -7.69 27.74
N VAL A 296 -25.99 -7.70 28.49
CA VAL A 296 -26.81 -6.51 28.77
C VAL A 296 -26.25 -5.65 29.92
N SER A 297 -26.56 -4.36 29.92
CA SER A 297 -26.17 -3.44 30.99
C SER A 297 -26.98 -3.64 32.28
N GLU A 298 -26.51 -3.02 33.38
CA GLU A 298 -27.19 -3.01 34.67
C GLU A 298 -28.59 -2.35 34.63
N ALA A 299 -28.82 -1.43 33.68
CA ALA A 299 -30.12 -0.80 33.49
C ALA A 299 -31.08 -1.71 32.71
N GLU A 300 -30.58 -2.37 31.67
CA GLU A 300 -31.35 -3.28 30.81
C GLU A 300 -31.74 -4.55 31.56
N SER A 301 -30.84 -5.10 32.37
CA SER A 301 -31.15 -6.28 33.20
C SER A 301 -32.29 -6.04 34.19
N LYS A 302 -32.46 -4.81 34.70
CA LYS A 302 -33.60 -4.41 35.53
C LYS A 302 -34.91 -4.40 34.75
N GLN A 303 -34.87 -3.95 33.50
CA GLN A 303 -36.04 -3.91 32.63
C GLN A 303 -36.48 -5.32 32.24
N ILE A 304 -35.53 -6.17 31.86
CA ILE A 304 -35.76 -7.59 31.55
C ILE A 304 -36.36 -8.30 32.76
N LYS A 305 -35.72 -8.23 33.95
CA LYS A 305 -36.25 -8.82 35.20
C LYS A 305 -37.69 -8.39 35.44
N LYS A 306 -37.97 -7.08 35.37
CA LYS A 306 -39.31 -6.54 35.65
C LYS A 306 -40.37 -7.08 34.67
N TYR A 307 -39.99 -7.29 33.42
CA TYR A 307 -40.88 -7.85 32.40
C TYR A 307 -41.11 -9.35 32.65
N VAL A 308 -40.03 -10.13 32.78
CA VAL A 308 -40.11 -11.59 32.98
C VAL A 308 -40.88 -11.94 34.25
N VAL A 309 -40.56 -11.32 35.38
CA VAL A 309 -41.25 -11.57 36.67
C VAL A 309 -42.76 -11.27 36.57
N ARG A 310 -43.14 -10.22 35.83
CA ARG A 310 -44.55 -9.85 35.64
C ARG A 310 -45.30 -10.86 34.78
N GLU A 311 -44.70 -11.30 33.67
CA GLU A 311 -45.39 -12.16 32.70
C GLU A 311 -45.40 -13.64 33.12
N ALA A 312 -44.35 -14.10 33.82
CA ALA A 312 -44.26 -15.47 34.35
C ALA A 312 -44.89 -15.65 35.74
N ASP A 313 -45.47 -14.59 36.32
CA ASP A 313 -46.12 -14.59 37.65
C ASP A 313 -45.21 -15.17 38.76
N LEU A 314 -43.95 -14.74 38.79
CA LEU A 314 -42.94 -15.26 39.70
C LEU A 314 -42.99 -14.53 41.06
N ASP A 315 -43.00 -15.29 42.15
CA ASP A 315 -42.88 -14.78 43.51
C ASP A 315 -41.42 -14.83 43.99
N VAL A 316 -40.58 -14.01 43.35
CA VAL A 316 -39.13 -13.95 43.61
C VAL A 316 -38.69 -12.54 44.03
N MET A 317 -37.70 -12.46 44.92
CA MET A 317 -37.08 -11.18 45.31
C MET A 317 -36.28 -10.54 44.16
#